data_AF-A0A318QTU1-F1
#
_entry.id   AF-A0A318QTU1-F1
#
_cell.length_a   1.000
_cell.length_b   1.000
_cell.length_c   1.000
_cell.angle_alpha   90.00
_cell.angle_beta   90.00
_cell.angle_gamma   90.00
#
_symmetry.space_group_name_H-M   'P 1'
#
loop_
_entity.id
_entity.type
_entity.pdbx_description
1 polymer ?
#
loop_
_entity_poly.entity_id
_entity_poly.type
_entity_poly.pdbx_seq_one_letter_code
_entity_poly.pdbx_strand_id
1 'polypeptide(L)'
;MIEHPLDTISLQDIKALVVYARSEGPTLDFKGAFPAAGHKGVRDFLADVTAFANTYGGDIVIGVHEDKNGVAAEIVGIDRTGLNEGFRRVEGL
;
A
#
# COMPACT_ATOMS: atom_id res chain seq x y z
N MET A 1 7.97 -3.76 6.53
CA MET A 1 6.92 -3.73 7.54
C MET A 1 7.17 -2.56 8.45
N ILE A 2 6.11 -1.85 8.84
CA ILE A 2 6.17 -0.75 9.80
C ILE A 2 6.34 -1.37 11.19
N GLU A 3 7.33 -0.92 11.96
CA GLU A 3 7.68 -1.50 13.27
C GLU A 3 6.72 -1.05 14.39
N HIS A 4 5.41 -1.08 14.11
CA HIS A 4 4.34 -0.73 15.04
C HIS A 4 3.18 -1.71 14.86
N PRO A 5 2.44 -2.05 15.92
CA PRO A 5 1.15 -2.72 15.79
C PRO A 5 0.23 -1.97 14.81
N LEU A 6 -0.47 -2.70 13.94
CA LEU A 6 -1.29 -2.11 12.87
C LEU A 6 -2.31 -1.10 13.40
N ASP A 7 -2.91 -1.38 14.55
CA ASP A 7 -3.92 -0.56 15.22
C ASP A 7 -3.36 0.70 15.89
N THR A 8 -2.03 0.82 16.01
CA THR A 8 -1.36 1.99 16.59
C THR A 8 -0.65 2.85 15.55
N ILE A 9 -0.63 2.43 14.28
CA ILE A 9 -0.03 3.21 13.19
C ILE A 9 -0.74 4.56 13.04
N SER A 10 0.03 5.62 13.11
CA SER A 10 -0.41 7.00 12.98
C SER A 10 0.08 7.63 11.68
N LEU A 11 -0.44 8.82 11.36
CA LEU A 11 0.07 9.62 10.26
C LEU A 11 1.56 9.97 10.42
N GLN A 12 2.05 10.09 11.65
CA GLN A 12 3.45 10.41 11.91
C GLN A 12 4.38 9.27 11.47
N ASP A 13 3.93 8.02 11.61
CA ASP A 13 4.67 6.85 11.16
C ASP A 13 4.78 6.83 9.63
N ILE A 14 3.68 7.13 8.93
CA ILE A 14 3.69 7.23 7.47
C ILE A 14 4.60 8.38 7.00
N LYS A 15 4.59 9.53 7.69
CA LYS A 15 5.52 10.63 7.42
C LYS A 15 6.97 10.23 7.63
N ALA A 16 7.26 9.42 8.64
CA ALA A 16 8.61 8.92 8.89
C ALA A 16 9.12 8.06 7.73
N LEU A 17 8.25 7.30 7.04
CA LEU A 17 8.64 6.51 5.86
C LEU A 17 9.24 7.39 4.76
N VAL A 18 8.63 8.54 4.48
CA VAL A 18 9.13 9.50 3.48
C VAL A 18 10.35 10.27 4.00
N VAL A 19 10.29 10.78 5.24
CA VAL A 19 11.39 11.56 5.83
C VAL A 19 12.70 10.77 5.89
N TYR A 20 12.62 9.49 6.22
CA TYR A 20 13.78 8.60 6.29
C TYR A 20 14.03 7.84 4.99
N ALA A 21 13.37 8.20 3.89
CA ALA A 21 13.56 7.61 2.58
C ALA A 21 13.53 6.07 2.63
N ARG A 22 12.49 5.52 3.27
CA ARG A 22 12.33 4.06 3.39
C ARG A 22 12.08 3.45 2.02
N SER A 23 12.90 2.46 1.67
CA SER A 23 12.71 1.64 0.48
C SER A 23 11.65 0.57 0.69
N GLU A 24 10.98 0.21 -0.39
CA GLU A 24 10.26 -1.05 -0.53
C GLU A 24 11.15 -2.25 -0.25
N GLY A 25 10.51 -3.38 0.01
CA GLY A 25 11.20 -4.62 0.20
C GLY A 25 10.26 -5.80 0.38
N PRO A 26 10.76 -6.93 0.88
CA PRO A 26 9.99 -8.17 0.96
C PRO A 26 8.81 -8.13 1.94
N THR A 27 8.63 -7.04 2.69
CA THR A 27 7.56 -6.87 3.69
C THR A 27 6.94 -5.47 3.67
N LEU A 28 7.26 -4.63 2.68
CA LEU A 28 6.76 -3.26 2.56
C LEU A 28 6.63 -2.86 1.09
N ASP A 29 5.45 -2.39 0.71
CA ASP A 29 5.12 -1.94 -0.65
C ASP A 29 4.37 -0.59 -0.57
N PHE A 30 4.66 0.30 -1.51
CA PHE A 30 4.08 1.62 -1.63
C PHE A 30 3.22 1.71 -2.88
N LYS A 31 1.96 2.11 -2.71
CA LYS A 31 1.07 2.37 -3.85
C LYS A 31 0.55 3.80 -3.79
N GLY A 32 0.73 4.55 -4.87
CA GLY A 32 0.23 5.93 -4.94
C GLY A 32 -1.31 6.01 -4.92
N ALA A 33 -2.00 5.00 -5.44
CA ALA A 33 -3.46 4.96 -5.50
C ALA A 33 -3.99 3.55 -5.25
N PHE A 34 -5.26 3.46 -4.84
CA PHE A 34 -5.98 2.20 -4.77
C PHE A 34 -6.08 1.57 -6.18
N PRO A 35 -6.10 0.22 -6.32
CA PRO A 35 -6.20 -0.43 -7.62
C PRO A 35 -7.31 0.13 -8.50
N ALA A 36 -6.96 0.41 -9.75
CA ALA A 36 -7.88 0.91 -10.76
C ALA A 36 -9.07 -0.05 -10.96
N ALA A 37 -10.22 0.52 -11.30
CA ALA A 37 -11.41 -0.27 -11.60
C ALA A 37 -11.15 -1.19 -12.80
N GLY A 38 -11.45 -2.49 -12.63
CA GLY A 38 -11.33 -3.50 -13.69
C GLY A 38 -10.48 -4.71 -13.29
N HIS A 39 -10.65 -5.81 -14.02
CA HIS A 39 -10.04 -7.10 -13.68
C HIS A 39 -8.52 -7.06 -13.58
N LYS A 40 -7.84 -6.35 -14.48
CA LYS A 40 -6.38 -6.24 -14.45
C LYS A 40 -5.89 -5.56 -13.17
N GLY A 41 -6.44 -4.39 -12.83
CA GLY A 41 -6.02 -3.63 -11.65
C GLY A 41 -6.25 -4.39 -10.35
N VAL A 42 -7.41 -5.04 -10.22
CA VAL A 42 -7.72 -5.87 -9.05
C VAL A 42 -6.81 -7.09 -8.96
N ARG A 43 -6.61 -7.81 -10.07
CA ARG A 43 -5.72 -8.99 -10.10
C ARG A 43 -4.29 -8.62 -9.75
N ASP A 44 -3.77 -7.53 -10.31
CA ASP A 44 -2.39 -7.10 -10.04
C ASP A 44 -2.23 -6.75 -8.54
N PHE A 45 -3.20 -6.07 -7.93
CA PHE A 45 -3.20 -5.83 -6.48
C PHE A 45 -3.30 -7.12 -5.64
N LEU A 46 -4.18 -8.05 -6.03
CA LEU A 46 -4.30 -9.34 -5.34
C LEU A 46 -3.03 -10.19 -5.48
N ALA A 47 -2.27 -10.04 -6.57
CA ALA A 47 -0.99 -10.71 -6.72
C ALA A 47 0.01 -10.23 -5.65
N ASP A 48 0.08 -8.92 -5.39
CA ASP A 48 0.94 -8.35 -4.35
C ASP A 48 0.53 -8.81 -2.95
N VAL A 49 -0.78 -8.78 -2.65
CA VAL A 49 -1.33 -9.30 -1.39
C VAL A 49 -1.00 -10.78 -1.20
N THR A 50 -1.16 -11.58 -2.26
CA THR A 50 -0.85 -13.01 -2.23
C THR A 50 0.64 -13.27 -2.06
N ALA A 51 1.51 -12.45 -2.66
CA ALA A 51 2.96 -12.54 -2.49
C ALA A 51 3.36 -12.31 -1.02
N PHE A 52 2.77 -11.31 -0.34
CA PHE A 52 3.00 -11.12 1.09
C PHE A 52 2.43 -12.26 1.93
N ALA A 53 1.18 -12.68 1.67
CA ALA A 53 0.52 -13.74 2.41
C ALA A 53 1.28 -15.08 2.34
N ASN A 54 1.93 -15.37 1.20
CA ASN A 54 2.69 -16.61 0.98
C ASN A 54 4.13 -16.56 1.52
N THR A 55 4.62 -15.43 2.00
CA THR A 55 6.01 -15.26 2.43
C THR A 55 6.10 -14.97 3.95
N TYR A 56 6.48 -13.75 4.34
CA TYR A 56 6.64 -13.35 5.73
C TYR A 56 5.49 -12.46 6.22
N GLY A 57 4.47 -12.25 5.40
CA GLY A 57 3.53 -11.13 5.56
C GLY A 57 4.18 -9.80 5.18
N GLY A 58 3.46 -8.71 5.43
CA GLY A 58 3.96 -7.36 5.16
C GLY A 58 2.85 -6.32 5.17
N ASP A 59 3.25 -5.08 4.90
CA ASP A 59 2.35 -3.94 4.82
C ASP A 59 2.34 -3.37 3.41
N ILE A 60 1.15 -3.05 2.91
CA ILE A 60 0.97 -2.23 1.72
C ILE A 60 0.46 -0.87 2.17
N VAL A 61 1.21 0.19 1.89
CA VAL A 61 0.83 1.56 2.22
C VAL A 61 0.29 2.23 0.97
N ILE A 62 -1.03 2.43 0.94
CA ILE A 62 -1.73 3.08 -0.16
C ILE A 62 -1.85 4.59 0.11
N GLY A 63 -1.60 5.40 -0.92
CA GLY A 63 -1.54 6.87 -0.83
C GLY A 63 -0.13 7.41 -0.65
N VAL A 64 0.90 6.59 -0.93
CA VAL A 64 2.31 7.01 -0.93
C VAL A 64 2.90 6.67 -2.30
N HIS A 65 3.46 7.67 -2.98
CA HIS A 65 4.26 7.46 -4.17
C HIS A 65 5.69 7.14 -3.79
N GLU A 66 6.25 6.18 -4.52
CA GLU A 66 7.67 5.87 -4.54
C GLU A 66 8.39 6.62 -5.67
N ASP A 67 9.70 6.78 -5.52
CA ASP A 67 10.60 7.21 -6.59
C ASP A 67 10.95 6.05 -7.54
N LYS A 68 11.85 6.30 -8.50
CA LYS A 68 12.28 5.30 -9.48
C LYS A 68 13.09 4.14 -8.89
N ASN A 69 13.49 4.22 -7.63
CA ASN A 69 14.29 3.22 -6.92
C ASN A 69 13.45 2.45 -5.88
N GLY A 70 12.13 2.66 -5.86
CA GLY A 70 11.24 2.06 -4.87
C GLY A 70 11.37 2.70 -3.49
N VAL A 71 11.66 4.00 -3.40
CA VAL A 71 11.79 4.73 -2.14
C VAL A 71 10.60 5.63 -1.91
N ALA A 72 10.01 5.60 -0.72
CA ALA A 72 8.92 6.49 -0.33
C ALA A 72 9.29 7.96 -0.56
N ALA A 73 8.55 8.63 -1.45
CA ALA A 73 8.88 9.97 -1.93
C ALA A 73 7.82 11.01 -1.54
N GLU A 74 6.54 10.66 -1.63
CA GLU A 74 5.45 11.62 -1.42
C GLU A 74 4.19 10.98 -0.87
N ILE A 75 3.56 11.61 0.13
CA ILE A 75 2.25 11.22 0.64
C ILE A 75 1.18 11.99 -0.12
N VAL A 76 0.48 11.31 -1.02
CA VAL A 76 -0.63 11.89 -1.81
C VAL A 76 -2.00 11.59 -1.19
N GLY A 77 -2.08 10.62 -0.29
CA GLY A 77 -3.33 10.16 0.30
C GLY A 77 -4.20 9.40 -0.70
N ILE A 78 -5.44 9.11 -0.31
CA ILE A 78 -6.40 8.40 -1.16
C ILE A 78 -7.72 9.17 -1.22
N ASP A 79 -8.32 9.22 -2.42
CA ASP A 79 -9.69 9.70 -2.55
C ASP A 79 -10.66 8.71 -1.90
N ARG A 80 -11.49 9.22 -0.98
CA ARG A 80 -12.46 8.42 -0.24
C ARG A 80 -13.76 8.20 -1.02
N THR A 81 -14.03 8.99 -2.05
CA THR A 81 -15.32 9.01 -2.75
C THR A 81 -15.68 7.67 -3.39
N GLY A 82 -14.70 6.94 -3.94
CA GLY A 82 -14.89 5.62 -4.57
C GLY A 82 -14.36 4.43 -3.77
N LEU A 83 -13.88 4.65 -2.53
CA LEU A 83 -13.11 3.64 -1.81
C LEU A 83 -13.96 2.42 -1.39
N ASN A 84 -15.21 2.65 -0.99
CA ASN A 84 -16.13 1.57 -0.64
C ASN A 84 -16.39 0.61 -1.81
N GLU A 85 -16.55 1.14 -3.02
CA GLU A 85 -16.68 0.30 -4.22
C GLU A 85 -15.37 -0.41 -4.54
N GLY A 86 -14.23 0.26 -4.32
CA GLY A 86 -12.90 -0.34 -4.38
C GLY A 86 -12.77 -1.58 -3.51
N PHE A 87 -13.11 -1.48 -2.23
CA PHE A 87 -13.07 -2.61 -1.30
C PHE A 87 -13.93 -3.78 -1.77
N ARG A 88 -15.19 -3.53 -2.14
CA ARG A 88 -16.10 -4.60 -2.62
C ARG A 88 -15.56 -5.34 -3.84
N ARG A 89 -14.87 -4.65 -4.76
CA ARG A 89 -14.27 -5.29 -5.94
C ARG A 89 -13.15 -6.25 -5.59
N VAL A 90 -12.39 -5.94 -4.55
CA VAL A 90 -11.28 -6.78 -4.08
C VAL A 90 -11.80 -7.95 -3.25
N GLU A 91 -12.82 -7.72 -2.41
CA GLU A 91 -13.43 -8.75 -1.55
C GLU A 91 -14.33 -9.74 -2.29
N GLY A 92 -14.90 -9.36 -3.44
CA GLY A 92 -15.88 -10.14 -4.18
C GLY A 92 -15.32 -11.09 -5.25
N LEU A 93 -14.00 -11.27 -5.32
CA LEU A 93 -13.32 -12.25 -6.18
C LEU A 93 -12.94 -13.50 -5.38
#